data_AF-A0A521TIG9-F1
#
_entry.id   AF-A0A521TIG9-F1
#
_cell.length_a   1.000
_cell.length_b   1.000
_cell.length_c   1.000
_cell.angle_alpha   90.00
_cell.angle_beta   90.00
_cell.angle_gamma   90.00
#
_symmetry.space_group_name_H-M   'P 1'
#
loop_
_entity.id
_entity.type
_entity.pdbx_description
1 polymer ?
#
loop_
_entity_poly.entity_id
_entity_poly.type
_entity_poly.pdbx_seq_one_letter_code
_entity_poly.pdbx_strand_id
1 'polypeptide(L)'
;MKYLVIFLILIGTIGMSSALESKEIKLDEPFMIKLHQRLSIDDLDVEFSEIEDSRCPSDVTCIWEGRASITLHIYNQTQYQTITLTTDETPTFHVSSYKIDLIDILPYPVSTKDISEEYVATINISKNKKEIVLSPLKQFKNGIPSNLIDCKPTLVLIIKNSDGSPACVKPDTKSRLFERGWATVPV
;
A
#
# COMPACT_ATOMS: atom_id res chain seq x y z
N MET A 1 -47.52 -12.56 60.31
CA MET A 1 -48.03 -11.57 59.34
C MET A 1 -46.98 -10.48 59.16
N LYS A 2 -46.63 -10.21 57.89
CA LYS A 2 -45.87 -9.08 57.33
C LYS A 2 -44.34 -9.05 57.53
N TYR A 3 -43.67 -9.47 56.45
CA TYR A 3 -42.32 -9.14 55.99
C TYR A 3 -42.07 -7.62 55.89
N LEU A 4 -40.83 -7.17 56.15
CA LEU A 4 -40.27 -5.90 55.66
C LEU A 4 -38.72 -5.98 55.67
N VAL A 5 -38.09 -6.60 54.67
CA VAL A 5 -37.41 -5.99 53.50
C VAL A 5 -36.23 -5.05 53.83
N ILE A 6 -35.03 -5.67 53.87
CA ILE A 6 -33.72 -5.35 53.28
C ILE A 6 -33.51 -3.94 52.67
N PHE A 7 -32.39 -3.29 53.03
CA PHE A 7 -31.59 -2.48 52.10
C PHE A 7 -30.08 -2.68 52.38
N LEU A 8 -29.48 -3.62 51.68
CA LEU A 8 -28.02 -3.81 51.61
C LEU A 8 -27.49 -2.90 50.50
N ILE A 9 -26.68 -1.92 50.90
CA ILE A 9 -25.97 -1.00 50.01
C ILE A 9 -24.86 -1.80 49.30
N LEU A 10 -25.05 -2.05 48.01
CA LEU A 10 -24.00 -2.55 47.10
C LEU A 10 -23.74 -1.44 46.08
N ILE A 11 -22.82 -0.55 46.42
CA ILE A 11 -22.25 0.44 45.50
C ILE A 11 -21.33 -0.33 44.56
N GLY A 12 -21.92 -0.92 43.52
CA GLY A 12 -21.18 -1.40 42.36
C GLY A 12 -20.87 -0.20 41.47
N THR A 13 -19.67 0.37 41.59
CA THR A 13 -19.15 1.28 40.56
C THR A 13 -18.95 0.46 39.30
N ILE A 14 -19.95 0.48 38.41
CA ILE A 14 -19.80 0.02 37.04
C ILE A 14 -18.88 1.05 36.38
N GLY A 15 -17.59 0.77 36.45
CA GLY A 15 -16.60 1.41 35.59
C GLY A 15 -16.99 1.06 34.15
N MET A 16 -17.61 1.99 33.44
CA MET A 16 -17.83 1.88 32.02
C MET A 16 -16.46 2.10 31.35
N SER A 17 -15.66 1.04 31.29
CA SER A 17 -14.50 1.00 30.43
C SER A 17 -15.03 0.87 29.01
N SER A 18 -15.25 2.00 28.35
CA SER A 18 -15.32 2.04 26.90
C SER A 18 -13.93 1.73 26.38
N ALA A 19 -13.64 0.44 26.18
CA ALA A 19 -12.53 0.03 25.34
C ALA A 19 -12.77 0.65 23.97
N LEU A 20 -11.87 1.55 23.57
CA LEU A 20 -11.86 2.09 22.22
C LEU A 20 -11.60 0.91 21.29
N GLU A 21 -12.66 0.45 20.63
CA GLU A 21 -12.60 -0.68 19.71
C GLU A 21 -11.74 -0.27 18.51
N SER A 22 -10.48 -0.70 18.50
CA SER A 22 -9.56 -0.42 17.41
C SER A 22 -10.00 -1.24 16.20
N LYS A 23 -10.61 -0.58 15.21
CA LYS A 23 -10.89 -1.18 13.91
C LYS A 23 -9.56 -1.67 13.32
N GLU A 24 -9.42 -2.98 13.20
CA GLU A 24 -8.25 -3.61 12.57
C GLU A 24 -8.25 -3.24 11.08
N ILE A 25 -7.26 -2.44 10.66
CA ILE A 25 -7.10 -2.01 9.27
C ILE A 25 -6.41 -3.13 8.51
N LYS A 26 -7.00 -3.55 7.39
CA LYS A 26 -6.46 -4.61 6.53
C LYS A 26 -5.65 -4.01 5.38
N LEU A 27 -4.57 -4.71 5.03
CA LEU A 27 -3.84 -4.44 3.79
C LEU A 27 -4.72 -4.76 2.58
N ASP A 28 -4.38 -4.13 1.44
CA ASP A 28 -5.06 -4.27 0.15
C ASP A 28 -6.53 -3.81 0.11
N GLU A 29 -7.01 -3.18 1.20
CA GLU A 29 -8.34 -2.58 1.30
C GLU A 29 -8.20 -1.06 1.53
N PRO A 30 -8.90 -0.21 0.75
CA PRO A 30 -8.93 1.23 0.99
C PRO A 30 -9.48 1.56 2.38
N PHE A 31 -8.86 2.52 3.05
CA PHE A 31 -9.32 3.03 4.33
C PHE A 31 -9.18 4.55 4.43
N MET A 32 -9.93 5.12 5.38
CA MET A 32 -9.98 6.55 5.61
C MET A 32 -9.07 6.94 6.77
N ILE A 33 -8.27 7.98 6.59
CA ILE A 33 -7.43 8.59 7.62
C ILE A 33 -7.77 10.09 7.70
N LYS A 34 -8.11 10.57 8.90
CA LYS A 34 -8.40 11.99 9.14
C LYS A 34 -7.10 12.79 9.25
N LEU A 35 -7.16 14.09 8.95
CA LEU A 35 -6.04 14.99 9.21
C LEU A 35 -5.60 14.89 10.69
N HIS A 36 -4.28 14.81 10.90
CA HIS A 36 -3.60 14.59 12.18
C HIS A 36 -3.90 13.24 12.86
N GLN A 37 -4.57 12.31 12.18
CA GLN A 37 -4.74 10.95 12.67
C GLN A 37 -3.50 10.12 12.35
N ARG A 38 -3.09 9.29 13.32
CA ARG A 38 -2.11 8.23 13.15
C ARG A 38 -2.76 6.87 13.22
N LEU A 39 -2.37 5.96 12.33
CA LEU A 39 -2.88 4.60 12.22
C LEU A 39 -1.71 3.63 12.08
N SER A 40 -1.84 2.45 12.71
CA SER A 40 -0.87 1.36 12.59
C SER A 40 -1.44 0.29 11.66
N ILE A 41 -0.70 -0.08 10.61
CA ILE A 41 -1.06 -1.11 9.63
C ILE A 41 0.16 -2.02 9.41
N ASP A 42 0.04 -3.30 9.76
CA ASP A 42 1.15 -4.26 9.78
C ASP A 42 2.35 -3.72 10.61
N ASP A 43 3.50 -3.45 9.99
CA ASP A 43 4.70 -2.87 10.61
C ASP A 43 4.90 -1.37 10.31
N LEU A 44 3.89 -0.71 9.76
CA LEU A 44 3.90 0.72 9.45
C LEU A 44 3.01 1.52 10.39
N ASP A 45 3.52 2.62 10.92
CA ASP A 45 2.71 3.71 11.44
C ASP A 45 2.62 4.80 10.37
N VAL A 46 1.40 5.18 10.02
CA VAL A 46 1.10 6.20 9.02
C VAL A 46 0.29 7.30 9.66
N GLU A 47 0.76 8.54 9.52
CA GLU A 47 0.08 9.74 9.99
C GLU A 47 -0.17 10.69 8.83
N PHE A 48 -1.42 11.16 8.71
CA PHE A 48 -1.77 12.23 7.79
C PHE A 48 -1.44 13.57 8.46
N SER A 49 -0.30 14.16 8.12
CA SER A 49 0.23 15.31 8.86
C SER A 49 -0.29 16.64 8.34
N GLU A 50 -0.30 16.86 7.04
CA GLU A 50 -0.58 18.16 6.43
C GLU A 50 -1.28 18.01 5.08
N ILE A 51 -2.03 19.03 4.67
CA ILE A 51 -2.69 19.11 3.36
C ILE A 51 -2.45 20.47 2.72
N GLU A 52 -2.14 20.45 1.42
CA GLU A 52 -2.18 21.60 0.53
C GLU A 52 -3.30 21.40 -0.48
N ASP A 53 -4.43 22.09 -0.27
CA ASP A 53 -5.58 22.02 -1.16
C ASP A 53 -5.72 23.28 -2.02
N SER A 54 -5.47 23.11 -3.31
CA SER A 54 -5.63 24.14 -4.34
C SER A 54 -6.74 23.78 -5.33
N ARG A 55 -7.59 22.81 -5.00
CA ARG A 55 -8.73 22.43 -5.84
C ARG A 55 -9.67 23.61 -5.98
N CYS A 56 -10.19 23.79 -7.19
CA CYS A 56 -11.20 24.80 -7.45
C CYS A 56 -12.43 24.55 -6.57
N PRO A 57 -12.96 25.53 -5.81
CA PRO A 57 -14.22 25.31 -5.11
C PRO A 57 -15.34 24.90 -6.08
N SER A 58 -16.15 23.93 -5.69
CA SER A 58 -17.18 23.36 -6.57
C SER A 58 -18.32 24.33 -6.95
N ASP A 59 -18.44 25.44 -6.23
CA ASP A 59 -19.46 26.48 -6.39
C ASP A 59 -18.96 27.73 -7.13
N VAL A 60 -17.78 27.67 -7.75
CA VAL A 60 -17.21 28.75 -8.57
C VAL A 60 -16.74 28.23 -9.94
N THR A 61 -16.41 29.14 -10.85
CA THR A 61 -15.83 28.81 -12.16
C THR A 61 -14.33 29.04 -12.12
N CYS A 62 -13.54 28.00 -12.35
CA CYS A 62 -12.08 28.11 -12.45
C CYS A 62 -11.56 28.07 -13.88
N ILE A 63 -10.39 28.69 -14.06
CA ILE A 63 -9.64 28.70 -15.30
C ILE A 63 -8.64 27.52 -15.36
N TRP A 64 -8.25 26.99 -14.20
CA TRP A 64 -7.27 25.90 -14.03
C TRP A 64 -7.86 24.79 -13.16
N GLU A 65 -7.41 23.54 -13.36
CA GLU A 65 -8.04 22.36 -12.74
C GLU A 65 -7.75 22.21 -11.23
N GLY A 66 -6.67 22.82 -10.73
CA GLY A 66 -6.29 22.77 -9.31
C GLY A 66 -5.96 21.34 -8.83
N ARG A 67 -5.39 21.20 -7.63
CA ARG A 67 -5.00 19.89 -7.08
C ARG A 67 -4.96 19.86 -5.56
N ALA A 68 -5.01 18.66 -4.99
CA ALA A 68 -4.76 18.48 -3.56
C ALA A 68 -3.56 17.56 -3.34
N SER A 69 -2.72 17.96 -2.38
CA SER A 69 -1.53 17.22 -1.98
C SER A 69 -1.61 16.94 -0.49
N ILE A 70 -1.36 15.71 -0.06
CA ILE A 70 -1.25 15.35 1.35
C ILE A 70 0.18 14.98 1.70
N THR A 71 0.60 15.38 2.89
CA THR A 71 1.85 14.93 3.50
C THR A 71 1.55 13.78 4.45
N LEU A 72 2.24 12.66 4.26
CA LEU A 72 2.19 11.52 5.17
C LEU A 72 3.54 11.36 5.88
N HIS A 73 3.47 11.16 7.19
CA HIS A 73 4.58 10.73 8.02
C HIS A 73 4.51 9.21 8.18
N ILE A 74 5.56 8.52 7.73
CA ILE A 74 5.64 7.06 7.74
C ILE A 74 6.77 6.65 8.67
N TYR A 75 6.44 5.80 9.64
CA TYR A 75 7.41 5.14 10.49
C TYR A 75 7.35 3.63 10.22
N ASN A 76 8.47 3.07 9.80
CA ASN A 76 8.74 1.64 9.91
C ASN A 76 9.70 1.45 11.10
N GLN A 77 9.71 0.29 11.75
CA GLN A 77 10.51 -0.08 12.95
C GLN A 77 11.94 0.53 13.06
N THR A 78 12.57 0.90 11.95
CA THR A 78 13.91 1.51 11.89
C THR A 78 14.01 2.83 11.12
N GLN A 79 12.96 3.29 10.44
CA GLN A 79 13.04 4.44 9.51
C GLN A 79 11.83 5.36 9.63
N TYR A 80 12.11 6.66 9.64
CA TYR A 80 11.12 7.73 9.47
C TYR A 80 11.22 8.32 8.06
N GLN A 81 10.09 8.56 7.41
CA GLN A 81 10.03 9.17 6.09
C GLN A 81 8.82 10.08 5.95
N THR A 82 9.04 11.26 5.37
CA THR A 82 7.98 12.18 4.96
C THR A 82 7.76 12.00 3.46
N ILE A 83 6.51 11.79 3.04
CA ILE A 83 6.14 11.66 1.63
C ILE A 83 4.98 12.60 1.30
N THR A 84 4.90 13.01 0.04
CA THR A 84 3.78 13.82 -0.47
C THR A 84 3.10 13.04 -1.59
N LEU A 85 1.78 12.91 -1.51
CA LEU A 85 0.94 12.29 -2.55
C LEU A 85 0.00 13.36 -3.11
N THR A 86 -0.16 13.38 -4.44
CA THR A 86 -0.94 14.40 -5.15
C THR A 86 -1.99 13.72 -6.02
N THR A 87 -3.22 14.24 -6.03
CA THR A 87 -4.38 13.62 -6.69
C THR A 87 -4.26 13.42 -8.22
N ASP A 88 -3.41 14.19 -8.90
CA ASP A 88 -3.31 14.26 -10.37
C ASP A 88 -1.91 13.92 -10.93
N GLU A 89 -0.85 14.12 -10.15
CA GLU A 89 0.53 13.91 -10.61
C GLU A 89 1.17 12.63 -10.04
N THR A 90 1.23 12.53 -8.71
CA THR A 90 1.94 11.47 -8.00
C THR A 90 1.06 10.86 -6.90
N PRO A 91 0.01 10.10 -7.29
CA PRO A 91 -0.91 9.52 -6.32
C PRO A 91 -0.34 8.28 -5.63
N THR A 92 0.79 7.74 -6.11
CA THR A 92 1.39 6.50 -5.61
C THR A 92 2.80 6.74 -5.11
N PHE A 93 3.14 6.17 -3.95
CA PHE A 93 4.50 6.10 -3.44
C PHE A 93 4.89 4.68 -3.04
N HIS A 94 6.16 4.31 -3.30
CA HIS A 94 6.71 3.02 -2.93
C HIS A 94 7.69 3.19 -1.77
N VAL A 95 7.43 2.52 -0.64
CA VAL A 95 8.27 2.55 0.55
C VAL A 95 8.54 1.13 1.03
N SER A 96 9.82 0.73 1.13
CA SER A 96 10.19 -0.63 1.52
C SER A 96 9.45 -1.71 0.69
N SER A 97 8.74 -2.63 1.33
CA SER A 97 7.88 -3.63 0.70
C SER A 97 6.44 -3.18 0.47
N TYR A 98 6.13 -1.89 0.58
CA TYR A 98 4.78 -1.35 0.47
C TYR A 98 4.63 -0.39 -0.71
N LYS A 99 3.41 -0.37 -1.23
CA LYS A 99 2.87 0.61 -2.16
C LYS A 99 1.72 1.31 -1.45
N ILE A 100 1.78 2.64 -1.42
CA ILE A 100 0.77 3.49 -0.82
C ILE A 100 0.14 4.30 -1.95
N ASP A 101 -1.17 4.19 -2.09
CA ASP A 101 -1.97 4.91 -3.08
C ASP A 101 -2.89 5.90 -2.38
N LEU A 102 -2.89 7.16 -2.83
CA LEU A 102 -3.92 8.14 -2.56
C LEU A 102 -5.08 7.93 -3.54
N ILE A 103 -6.26 7.64 -3.01
CA ILE A 103 -7.46 7.38 -3.81
C ILE A 103 -8.31 8.64 -3.90
N ASP A 104 -8.56 9.30 -2.77
CA ASP A 104 -9.43 10.47 -2.74
C ASP A 104 -9.16 11.32 -1.49
N ILE A 105 -9.61 12.57 -1.51
CA ILE A 105 -9.56 13.50 -0.37
C ILE A 105 -10.91 14.20 -0.26
N LEU A 106 -11.56 14.08 0.90
CA LEU A 106 -12.83 14.72 1.21
C LEU A 106 -12.69 15.62 2.44
N PRO A 107 -13.52 16.67 2.59
CA PRO A 107 -14.48 17.16 1.60
C PRO A 107 -13.79 17.86 0.42
N TYR A 108 -14.54 18.09 -0.66
CA TYR A 108 -14.13 18.98 -1.75
C TYR A 108 -14.44 20.44 -1.36
N PRO A 109 -13.59 21.42 -1.69
CA PRO A 109 -13.80 22.79 -1.24
C PRO A 109 -15.08 23.44 -1.80
N VAL A 110 -15.65 24.33 -0.98
CA VAL A 110 -16.74 25.24 -1.34
C VAL A 110 -16.38 26.64 -0.84
N SER A 111 -16.76 27.68 -1.56
CA SER A 111 -16.36 29.06 -1.27
C SER A 111 -16.95 29.64 0.03
N THR A 112 -17.96 28.97 0.57
CA THR A 112 -18.79 29.46 1.69
C THR A 112 -18.46 28.83 3.04
N LYS A 113 -17.59 27.81 3.08
CA LYS A 113 -17.27 27.06 4.30
C LYS A 113 -15.77 26.87 4.43
N ASP A 114 -15.24 27.21 5.60
CA ASP A 114 -13.89 26.80 6.01
C ASP A 114 -13.91 25.32 6.43
N ILE A 115 -13.09 24.51 5.76
CA ILE A 115 -12.98 23.05 5.94
C ILE A 115 -11.54 22.63 6.29
N SER A 116 -10.68 23.58 6.67
CA SER A 116 -9.24 23.37 6.82
C SER A 116 -8.86 22.21 7.76
N GLU A 117 -9.71 21.89 8.73
CA GLU A 117 -9.49 20.85 9.75
C GLU A 117 -10.37 19.60 9.56
N GLU A 118 -11.18 19.54 8.50
CA GLU A 118 -12.18 18.48 8.31
C GLU A 118 -11.74 17.39 7.31
N TYR A 119 -10.51 17.48 6.81
CA TYR A 119 -10.04 16.61 5.74
C TYR A 119 -9.87 15.15 6.16
N VAL A 120 -10.24 14.28 5.24
CA VAL A 120 -10.11 12.83 5.31
C VAL A 120 -9.57 12.33 3.98
N ALA A 121 -8.42 11.68 4.02
CA ALA A 121 -7.86 11.01 2.86
C ALA A 121 -8.33 9.55 2.83
N THR A 122 -8.71 9.08 1.64
CA THR A 122 -8.88 7.66 1.36
C THR A 122 -7.58 7.15 0.76
N ILE A 123 -6.93 6.24 1.47
CA ILE A 123 -5.66 5.65 1.04
C ILE A 123 -5.76 4.14 0.97
N ASN A 124 -4.93 3.52 0.15
CA ASN A 124 -4.76 2.08 0.10
C ASN A 124 -3.28 1.73 0.30
N ILE A 125 -3.02 0.79 1.20
CA ILE A 125 -1.68 0.26 1.45
C ILE A 125 -1.67 -1.20 1.06
N SER A 126 -0.81 -1.53 0.11
CA SER A 126 -0.63 -2.89 -0.40
C SER A 126 0.84 -3.28 -0.30
N LYS A 127 1.14 -4.58 -0.21
CA LYS A 127 2.53 -5.01 -0.38
C LYS A 127 2.93 -4.80 -1.83
N ASN A 128 4.10 -4.23 -2.07
CA ASN A 128 4.77 -4.23 -3.37
C ASN A 128 4.71 -5.66 -3.86
N LYS A 129 3.85 -5.90 -4.85
CA LYS A 129 3.66 -7.22 -5.42
C LYS A 129 4.98 -7.56 -6.08
N LYS A 130 5.85 -8.25 -5.34
CA LYS A 130 7.07 -8.84 -5.88
C LYS A 130 6.56 -9.76 -6.96
N GLU A 131 6.62 -9.27 -8.20
CA GLU A 131 5.99 -9.91 -9.34
C GLU A 131 6.31 -11.40 -9.24
N ILE A 132 5.29 -12.22 -9.00
CA ILE A 132 5.48 -13.66 -8.78
C ILE A 132 5.71 -14.25 -10.16
N VAL A 133 6.84 -13.89 -10.77
CA VAL A 133 7.38 -14.54 -11.94
C VAL A 133 7.71 -15.95 -11.47
N LEU A 134 6.87 -16.89 -11.88
CA LEU A 134 7.06 -18.31 -11.61
C LEU A 134 8.46 -18.70 -12.09
N SER A 135 9.07 -19.74 -11.51
CA SER A 135 10.37 -20.20 -12.01
C SER A 135 10.23 -20.61 -13.50
N PRO A 136 11.29 -20.46 -14.30
CA PRO A 136 11.25 -20.77 -15.74
C PRO A 136 10.72 -22.17 -16.03
N LEU A 137 11.18 -23.15 -15.24
CA LEU A 137 10.72 -24.53 -15.37
C LEU A 137 9.22 -24.68 -15.07
N LYS A 138 8.68 -23.90 -14.13
CA LYS A 138 7.25 -23.92 -13.81
C LYS A 138 6.42 -23.26 -14.91
N GLN A 139 6.91 -22.16 -15.49
CA GLN A 139 6.29 -21.51 -16.65
C GLN A 139 6.23 -22.46 -17.85
N PHE A 140 7.35 -23.13 -18.15
CA PHE A 140 7.45 -24.10 -19.23
C PHE A 140 6.51 -25.30 -19.02
N LYS A 141 6.46 -25.84 -17.80
CA LYS A 141 5.53 -26.93 -17.44
C LYS A 141 4.06 -26.52 -17.52
N ASN A 142 3.77 -25.23 -17.44
CA ASN A 142 2.44 -24.66 -17.64
C ASN A 142 2.14 -24.36 -19.12
N GLY A 143 3.01 -24.77 -20.05
CA GLY A 143 2.78 -24.64 -21.49
C GLY A 143 3.22 -23.32 -22.11
N ILE A 144 3.95 -22.47 -21.37
CA ILE A 144 4.53 -21.25 -21.94
C ILE A 144 5.69 -21.65 -22.87
N PRO A 145 5.71 -21.21 -24.14
CA PRO A 145 6.80 -21.47 -25.07
C PRO A 145 8.14 -20.98 -24.53
N SER A 146 9.23 -21.69 -24.83
CA SER A 146 10.58 -21.39 -24.33
C SER A 146 10.97 -19.93 -24.50
N ASN A 147 10.68 -19.32 -25.64
CA ASN A 147 11.01 -17.94 -25.97
C ASN A 147 10.11 -16.88 -25.30
N LEU A 148 8.98 -17.27 -24.71
CA LEU A 148 8.02 -16.39 -24.02
C LEU A 148 8.09 -16.51 -22.48
N ILE A 149 9.11 -17.18 -21.95
CA ILE A 149 9.27 -17.36 -20.51
C ILE A 149 9.90 -16.11 -19.90
N ASP A 150 9.22 -15.59 -18.88
CA ASP A 150 9.66 -14.39 -18.19
C ASP A 150 10.69 -14.71 -17.11
N CYS A 151 11.70 -13.86 -17.01
CA CYS A 151 12.65 -13.87 -15.91
C CYS A 151 12.32 -12.76 -14.92
N LYS A 152 12.65 -12.99 -13.63
CA LYS A 152 12.67 -11.90 -12.66
C LYS A 152 13.59 -10.77 -13.17
N PRO A 153 13.32 -9.50 -12.80
CA PRO A 153 14.21 -8.39 -13.15
C PRO A 153 15.66 -8.73 -12.83
N THR A 154 16.59 -8.31 -13.70
CA THR A 154 18.06 -8.57 -13.66
C THR A 154 18.54 -9.97 -14.07
N LEU A 155 17.65 -10.93 -14.34
CA LEU A 155 18.02 -12.23 -14.87
C LEU A 155 17.74 -12.34 -16.37
N VAL A 156 18.50 -13.20 -17.04
CA VAL A 156 18.39 -13.47 -18.48
C VAL A 156 18.05 -14.93 -18.73
N LEU A 157 17.18 -15.15 -19.71
CA LEU A 157 16.72 -16.47 -20.10
C LEU A 157 17.77 -17.19 -20.95
N ILE A 158 17.96 -18.48 -20.66
CA ILE A 158 18.77 -19.43 -21.42
C ILE A 158 18.03 -20.77 -21.53
N ILE A 159 18.42 -21.58 -22.52
CA ILE A 159 17.92 -22.95 -22.69
C ILE A 159 19.05 -23.93 -22.45
N LYS A 160 18.85 -24.92 -21.57
CA LYS A 160 19.86 -25.95 -21.34
C LYS A 160 19.99 -26.85 -22.55
N ASN A 161 21.23 -27.17 -22.92
CA ASN A 161 21.50 -28.10 -24.02
C ASN A 161 21.18 -29.55 -23.65
N SER A 162 21.18 -29.89 -22.35
CA SER A 162 21.00 -31.27 -21.88
C SER A 162 19.57 -31.80 -22.03
N ASP A 163 18.57 -30.94 -21.79
CA ASP A 163 17.16 -31.34 -21.69
C ASP A 163 16.19 -30.34 -22.32
N GLY A 164 16.70 -29.28 -22.97
CA GLY A 164 15.88 -28.21 -23.56
C GLY A 164 15.13 -27.37 -22.53
N SER A 165 15.36 -27.55 -21.22
CA SER A 165 14.63 -26.82 -20.20
C SER A 165 15.12 -25.36 -20.09
N PRO A 166 14.20 -24.41 -19.85
CA PRO A 166 14.56 -23.01 -19.66
C PRO A 166 15.10 -22.74 -18.26
N ALA A 167 16.02 -21.80 -18.15
CA ALA A 167 16.57 -21.30 -16.89
C ALA A 167 16.85 -19.79 -16.97
N CYS A 168 16.64 -19.09 -15.86
CA CYS A 168 17.02 -17.68 -15.72
C CYS A 168 18.31 -17.63 -14.91
N VAL A 169 19.34 -16.99 -15.47
CA VAL A 169 20.65 -16.83 -14.85
C VAL A 169 21.05 -15.37 -14.84
N LYS A 170 22.07 -15.01 -14.06
CA LYS A 170 22.62 -13.66 -14.13
C LYS A 170 23.35 -13.44 -15.48
N PRO A 171 23.41 -12.20 -16.01
CA PRO A 171 24.07 -11.91 -17.28
C PRO A 171 25.55 -12.34 -17.35
N ASP A 172 26.30 -12.18 -16.26
CA ASP A 172 27.70 -12.60 -16.11
C ASP A 172 27.88 -14.13 -16.17
N THR A 173 26.89 -14.88 -15.71
CA THR A 173 26.88 -16.35 -15.72
C THR A 173 26.53 -16.89 -17.11
N LYS A 174 25.69 -16.18 -17.87
CA LYS A 174 25.26 -16.57 -19.22
C LYS A 174 26.46 -16.87 -20.12
N SER A 175 27.45 -15.97 -20.19
CA SER A 175 28.63 -16.14 -21.03
C SER A 175 29.39 -17.42 -20.69
N ARG A 176 29.62 -17.69 -19.41
CA ARG A 176 30.32 -18.89 -18.94
C ARG A 176 29.56 -20.18 -19.28
N LEU A 177 28.23 -20.15 -19.27
CA LEU A 177 27.40 -21.31 -19.61
C LEU A 177 27.38 -21.56 -21.12
N PHE A 178 27.44 -20.51 -21.94
CA PHE A 178 27.52 -20.62 -23.39
C PHE A 178 28.91 -21.12 -23.82
N GLU A 179 29.99 -20.57 -23.27
CA GLU A 179 31.38 -21.00 -23.53
C GLU A 179 31.61 -22.47 -23.18
N ARG A 180 30.90 -22.99 -22.17
CA ARG A 180 30.98 -24.39 -21.73
C ARG A 180 30.00 -25.32 -22.45
N GLY A 181 29.27 -24.81 -23.44
CA GLY A 181 28.28 -25.58 -24.19
C GLY A 181 27.13 -26.12 -23.32
N TRP A 182 26.86 -25.50 -22.16
CA TRP A 182 25.81 -25.95 -21.26
C TRP A 182 24.43 -25.41 -21.66
N ALA A 183 24.41 -24.25 -22.34
CA ALA A 183 23.17 -23.61 -22.74
C ALA A 183 23.28 -22.91 -24.10
N THR A 184 22.11 -22.63 -24.67
CA THR A 184 21.90 -21.90 -25.91
C THR A 184 20.89 -20.75 -25.71
N VAL A 185 20.72 -19.95 -26.75
CA VAL A 185 19.71 -18.89 -26.81
C VAL A 185 18.30 -19.49 -26.89
N PRO A 186 17.28 -18.85 -26.30
CA PRO A 186 15.89 -19.22 -26.51
C PRO A 186 15.51 -19.13 -27.98
N VAL A 187 14.86 -20.18 -28.48
CA VAL A 187 14.24 -20.27 -29.81
C VAL A 187 12.73 -20.43 -29.67
#